data_AF-A0AAN4MZF7-F1
#
_entry.id   AF-A0AAN4MZF7-F1
#
_cell.length_a   1.000
_cell.length_b   1.000
_cell.length_c   1.000
_cell.angle_alpha   90.00
_cell.angle_beta   90.00
_cell.angle_gamma   90.00
#
_symmetry.space_group_name_H-M   'P 1'
#
loop_
_entity.id
_entity.type
_entity.pdbx_description
1 polymer ?
#
loop_
_entity_poly.entity_id
_entity_poly.type
_entity_poly.pdbx_seq_one_letter_code
_entity_poly.pdbx_strand_id
1 'polypeptide(L)'
;MTEAEFQKKLSEFRTQKQKFINNTYLWTTLAIKSLKIIADDDNYVNELSKFNVPSKKLKGKIINRKKEDIKCILNNAADKELYNTLFTYVVAQFESFLTDIISLVLKYDKRKLRINCQGNDNNKKMDFSEVLDCTSYNDIINLIIEKQLCSLFYASPKKQIEYIQKVINFEIDEEIWNKWVECKATRDIIVHNAGIINKIYIEKTGSNARGIIGEEIVIDKLYFENLLVLSKSLIGIMVNQAKKISL
;
A
#
# COMPACT_ATOMS: atom_id res chain seq x y z
N MET A 1 20.38 17.44 -7.65
CA MET A 1 19.11 17.34 -8.39
C MET A 1 18.70 18.76 -8.71
N THR A 2 18.47 19.08 -9.98
CA THR A 2 17.97 20.39 -10.39
C THR A 2 16.47 20.49 -10.12
N GLU A 3 15.92 21.70 -10.12
CA GLU A 3 14.46 21.90 -10.01
C GLU A 3 13.71 21.22 -11.17
N ALA A 4 14.21 21.34 -12.40
CA ALA A 4 13.61 20.69 -13.57
C ALA A 4 13.56 19.16 -13.42
N GLU A 5 14.64 18.54 -12.91
CA GLU A 5 14.67 17.10 -12.63
C GLU A 5 13.67 16.70 -11.54
N PHE A 6 13.56 17.51 -10.48
CA PHE A 6 12.63 17.27 -9.37
C PHE A 6 11.17 17.34 -9.84
N GLN A 7 10.80 18.39 -10.57
CA GLN A 7 9.46 18.60 -11.13
C GLN A 7 9.07 17.49 -12.13
N LYS A 8 10.03 17.06 -12.95
CA LYS A 8 9.86 15.93 -13.88
C LYS A 8 9.57 14.64 -13.11
N LYS A 9 10.41 14.27 -12.13
CA LYS A 9 10.23 13.05 -11.33
C LYS A 9 8.91 13.02 -10.56
N LEU A 10 8.48 14.15 -9.99
CA LEU A 10 7.17 14.25 -9.34
C LEU A 10 6.01 13.95 -10.30
N SER A 11 6.10 14.45 -11.53
CA SER A 11 5.09 14.23 -12.57
C SER A 11 5.10 12.77 -13.07
N GLU A 12 6.28 12.16 -13.15
CA GLU A 12 6.44 10.74 -13.46
C GLU A 12 5.82 9.85 -12.37
N PHE A 13 6.08 10.11 -11.09
CA PHE A 13 5.48 9.36 -9.97
C PHE A 13 3.95 9.41 -10.02
N ARG A 14 3.37 10.59 -10.23
CA ARG A 14 1.91 10.74 -10.37
C ARG A 14 1.38 9.90 -11.51
N THR A 15 1.98 10.03 -12.68
CA THR A 15 1.52 9.34 -13.90
C THR A 15 1.63 7.83 -13.76
N GLN A 16 2.76 7.33 -13.27
CA GLN A 16 3.01 5.92 -13.04
C GLN A 16 2.01 5.34 -12.04
N LYS A 17 1.82 5.99 -10.88
CA LYS A 17 0.91 5.47 -9.84
C LYS A 17 -0.57 5.59 -10.25
N GLN A 18 -0.98 6.64 -10.97
CA GLN A 18 -2.34 6.71 -11.50
C GLN A 18 -2.62 5.65 -12.57
N LYS A 19 -1.67 5.42 -13.48
CA LYS A 19 -1.75 4.33 -14.47
C LYS A 19 -1.83 2.97 -13.79
N PHE A 20 -1.00 2.75 -12.77
CA PHE A 20 -1.05 1.54 -11.95
C PHE A 20 -2.44 1.30 -11.35
N ILE A 21 -3.04 2.31 -10.70
CA ILE A 21 -4.37 2.18 -10.09
C ILE A 21 -5.44 1.88 -11.16
N ASN A 22 -5.41 2.58 -12.31
CA ASN A 22 -6.36 2.36 -13.39
C ASN A 22 -6.24 0.96 -14.00
N ASN A 23 -5.01 0.52 -14.26
CA ASN A 23 -4.75 -0.83 -14.77
C ASN A 23 -5.20 -1.89 -13.76
N THR A 24 -4.93 -1.67 -12.47
CA THR A 24 -5.36 -2.56 -11.39
C THR A 24 -6.87 -2.74 -11.39
N TYR A 25 -7.62 -1.64 -11.45
CA TYR A 25 -9.07 -1.69 -11.52
C TYR A 25 -9.57 -2.42 -12.78
N LEU A 26 -8.98 -2.13 -13.94
CA LEU A 26 -9.35 -2.74 -15.21
C LEU A 26 -9.24 -4.28 -15.15
N TRP A 27 -8.04 -4.78 -14.81
CA TRP A 27 -7.85 -6.23 -14.81
C TRP A 27 -8.59 -6.90 -13.66
N THR A 28 -8.78 -6.24 -12.51
CA THR A 28 -9.61 -6.74 -11.39
C THR A 28 -11.04 -7.01 -11.86
N THR A 29 -11.63 -6.02 -12.54
CA THR A 29 -12.99 -6.11 -13.07
C THR A 29 -13.12 -7.26 -14.06
N LEU A 30 -12.13 -7.40 -14.95
CA LEU A 30 -12.09 -8.50 -15.91
C LEU A 30 -11.92 -9.86 -15.21
N ALA A 31 -11.03 -9.97 -14.23
CA ALA A 31 -10.77 -11.21 -13.50
C ALA A 31 -12.01 -11.69 -12.74
N ILE A 32 -12.66 -10.80 -11.98
CA ILE A 32 -13.89 -11.12 -11.25
C ILE A 32 -15.00 -11.56 -12.20
N LYS A 33 -15.21 -10.82 -13.30
CA LYS A 33 -16.21 -11.18 -14.32
C LYS A 33 -15.91 -12.56 -14.93
N SER A 34 -14.67 -12.83 -15.29
CA SER A 34 -14.26 -14.11 -15.87
C SER A 34 -14.45 -15.27 -14.90
N LEU A 35 -14.09 -15.10 -13.62
CA LEU A 35 -14.30 -16.14 -12.60
C LEU A 35 -15.78 -16.52 -12.46
N LYS A 36 -16.68 -15.53 -12.49
CA LYS A 36 -18.13 -15.75 -12.44
C LYS A 36 -18.63 -16.48 -13.68
N ILE A 37 -18.24 -16.04 -14.87
CA ILE A 37 -18.60 -16.72 -16.13
C ILE A 37 -18.14 -18.17 -16.11
N ILE A 38 -16.91 -18.43 -15.68
CA ILE A 38 -16.36 -19.79 -15.60
C ILE A 38 -17.12 -20.62 -14.57
N ALA A 39 -17.48 -20.07 -13.41
CA ALA A 39 -18.25 -20.79 -12.39
C ALA A 39 -19.64 -21.23 -12.89
N ASP A 40 -20.23 -20.49 -13.83
CA ASP A 40 -21.52 -20.80 -14.44
C ASP A 40 -21.41 -21.78 -15.63
N ASP A 41 -20.22 -21.96 -16.21
CA ASP A 41 -19.97 -22.90 -17.31
C ASP A 41 -19.65 -24.32 -16.79
N ASP A 42 -20.67 -25.17 -16.77
CA ASP A 42 -20.55 -26.56 -16.34
C ASP A 42 -19.53 -27.39 -17.13
N ASN A 43 -19.39 -27.13 -18.43
CA ASN A 43 -18.45 -27.88 -19.27
C ASN A 43 -17.03 -27.51 -18.87
N TYR A 44 -16.74 -26.20 -18.76
CA TYR A 44 -15.42 -25.73 -18.38
C TYR A 44 -15.06 -26.14 -16.95
N VAL A 45 -15.99 -26.07 -16.00
CA VAL A 45 -15.76 -26.54 -14.63
C VAL A 45 -15.43 -28.04 -14.59
N ASN A 46 -16.07 -28.85 -15.42
CA ASN A 46 -15.76 -30.28 -15.52
C ASN A 46 -14.33 -30.53 -16.03
N GLU A 47 -13.85 -29.72 -16.98
CA GLU A 47 -12.46 -29.78 -17.46
C GLU A 47 -11.45 -29.44 -16.35
N LEU A 48 -11.81 -28.55 -15.42
CA LEU A 48 -10.99 -28.17 -14.27
C LEU A 48 -10.95 -29.22 -13.13
N SER A 49 -11.72 -30.31 -13.23
CA SER A 49 -11.83 -31.35 -12.18
C SER A 49 -10.50 -32.02 -11.81
N LYS A 50 -9.52 -32.00 -12.73
CA LYS A 50 -8.16 -32.50 -12.50
C LYS A 50 -7.15 -31.43 -12.88
N PHE A 51 -6.36 -30.97 -11.92
CA PHE A 51 -5.33 -29.98 -12.18
C PHE A 51 -4.03 -30.27 -11.42
N ASN A 52 -2.92 -29.85 -12.02
CA ASN A 52 -1.60 -30.01 -11.44
C ASN A 52 -1.30 -28.85 -10.49
N VAL A 53 -0.92 -29.15 -9.26
CA VAL A 53 -0.48 -28.15 -8.28
C VAL A 53 1.02 -28.24 -8.02
N PRO A 54 1.67 -27.11 -7.68
CA PRO A 54 3.05 -27.11 -7.24
C PRO A 54 3.29 -28.09 -6.09
N SER A 55 4.42 -28.80 -6.13
CA SER A 55 4.83 -29.72 -5.08
C SER A 55 6.36 -29.78 -5.02
N LYS A 56 6.93 -30.38 -3.95
CA LYS A 56 8.38 -30.63 -3.87
C LYS A 56 8.92 -31.46 -5.05
N LYS A 57 8.06 -32.21 -5.75
CA LYS A 57 8.43 -32.95 -6.96
C LYS A 57 8.43 -32.02 -8.17
N LEU A 58 9.46 -32.11 -9.02
CA LEU A 58 9.64 -31.33 -10.26
C LEU A 58 8.40 -31.31 -11.18
N LYS A 59 7.60 -32.39 -11.21
CA LYS A 59 6.41 -32.50 -12.06
C LYS A 59 5.10 -32.05 -11.40
N GLY A 60 5.13 -31.61 -10.13
CA GLY A 60 3.93 -31.26 -9.38
C GLY A 60 3.16 -32.48 -8.83
N LYS A 61 1.95 -32.23 -8.33
CA LYS A 61 1.00 -33.24 -7.86
C LYS A 61 -0.36 -32.98 -8.52
N ILE A 62 -0.96 -33.99 -9.14
CA ILE A 62 -2.33 -33.89 -9.63
C ILE A 62 -3.30 -34.02 -8.45
N ILE A 63 -4.26 -33.11 -8.37
CA ILE A 63 -5.37 -33.18 -7.43
C ILE A 63 -6.70 -33.20 -8.18
N ASN A 64 -7.67 -33.87 -7.56
CA ASN A 64 -9.04 -33.92 -8.05
C ASN A 64 -9.93 -33.05 -7.16
N ARG A 65 -10.92 -32.38 -7.76
CA ARG A 65 -11.95 -31.62 -7.06
C ARG A 65 -13.31 -31.91 -7.67
N LYS A 66 -14.35 -31.90 -6.84
CA LYS A 66 -15.72 -32.01 -7.34
C LYS A 66 -16.12 -30.70 -8.03
N LYS A 67 -17.08 -30.80 -8.95
CA LYS A 67 -17.62 -29.66 -9.69
C LYS A 67 -18.14 -28.57 -8.74
N GLU A 68 -18.88 -28.96 -7.71
CA GLU A 68 -19.46 -28.06 -6.72
C GLU A 68 -18.38 -27.33 -5.92
N ASP A 69 -17.30 -28.03 -5.56
CA ASP A 69 -16.16 -27.43 -4.85
C ASP A 69 -15.47 -26.38 -5.72
N ILE A 70 -15.28 -26.66 -7.01
CA ILE A 70 -14.65 -25.72 -7.95
C ILE A 70 -15.52 -24.46 -8.09
N LYS A 71 -16.84 -24.62 -8.28
CA LYS A 71 -17.76 -23.47 -8.32
C LYS A 71 -17.69 -22.65 -7.04
N CYS A 72 -17.65 -23.30 -5.88
CA CYS A 72 -17.50 -22.62 -4.59
C CYS A 72 -16.19 -21.84 -4.51
N ILE A 73 -15.07 -22.44 -4.93
CA ILE A 73 -13.75 -21.79 -4.94
C ILE A 73 -13.75 -20.55 -5.86
N LEU A 74 -14.25 -20.69 -7.09
CA LEU A 74 -14.26 -19.59 -8.06
C LEU A 74 -15.14 -18.42 -7.60
N ASN A 75 -16.31 -18.72 -7.02
CA ASN A 75 -17.18 -17.71 -6.45
C ASN A 75 -16.55 -17.03 -5.22
N ASN A 76 -15.98 -17.79 -4.29
CA ASN A 76 -15.28 -17.23 -3.13
C ASN A 76 -14.09 -16.35 -3.55
N ALA A 77 -13.34 -16.77 -4.58
CA ALA A 77 -12.25 -15.98 -5.14
C ALA A 77 -12.76 -14.65 -5.72
N ALA A 78 -13.86 -14.68 -6.47
CA ALA A 78 -14.45 -13.50 -7.10
C ALA A 78 -15.10 -12.53 -6.09
N ASP A 79 -15.75 -13.05 -5.05
CA ASP A 79 -16.54 -12.25 -4.11
C ASP A 79 -15.73 -11.74 -2.92
N LYS A 80 -14.60 -12.40 -2.60
CA LYS A 80 -13.83 -12.12 -1.37
C LYS A 80 -12.33 -12.11 -1.59
N GLU A 81 -11.73 -13.23 -2.02
CA GLU A 81 -10.27 -13.38 -1.95
C GLU A 81 -9.51 -12.41 -2.86
N LEU A 82 -10.04 -12.15 -4.06
CA LEU A 82 -9.46 -11.17 -4.98
C LEU A 82 -9.51 -9.76 -4.38
N TYR A 83 -10.64 -9.33 -3.83
CA TYR A 83 -10.75 -8.02 -3.20
C TYR A 83 -9.77 -7.88 -2.02
N ASN A 84 -9.68 -8.86 -1.13
CA ASN A 84 -8.74 -8.84 0.00
C ASN A 84 -7.27 -8.72 -0.46
N THR A 85 -6.91 -9.51 -1.48
CA THR A 85 -5.55 -9.53 -2.04
C THR A 85 -5.22 -8.20 -2.71
N LEU A 86 -6.14 -7.69 -3.53
CA LEU A 86 -5.95 -6.46 -4.29
C LEU A 86 -5.97 -5.22 -3.42
N PHE A 87 -6.83 -5.20 -2.41
CA PHE A 87 -6.83 -4.15 -1.39
C PHE A 87 -5.47 -4.06 -0.71
N THR A 88 -4.95 -5.19 -0.23
CA THR A 88 -3.62 -5.29 0.38
C THR A 88 -2.53 -4.79 -0.57
N TYR A 89 -2.60 -5.18 -1.84
CA TYR A 89 -1.64 -4.77 -2.86
C TYR A 89 -1.68 -3.27 -3.14
N VAL A 90 -2.87 -2.67 -3.28
CA VAL A 90 -3.01 -1.23 -3.54
C VAL A 90 -2.53 -0.40 -2.33
N VAL A 91 -2.86 -0.81 -1.10
CA VAL A 91 -2.34 -0.18 0.12
C VAL A 91 -0.81 -0.20 0.12
N ALA A 92 -0.18 -1.35 -0.15
CA ALA A 92 1.27 -1.47 -0.21
C ALA A 92 1.88 -0.59 -1.31
N GLN A 93 1.21 -0.47 -2.46
CA GLN A 93 1.68 0.38 -3.58
C GLN A 93 1.57 1.87 -3.27
N PHE A 94 0.59 2.28 -2.48
CA PHE A 94 0.50 3.63 -1.95
C PHE A 94 1.56 3.89 -0.88
N GLU A 95 1.83 2.96 0.04
CA GLU A 95 2.94 3.08 1.00
C GLU A 95 4.29 3.23 0.27
N SER A 96 4.53 2.45 -0.79
CA SER A 96 5.70 2.64 -1.65
C SER A 96 5.74 4.03 -2.28
N PHE A 97 4.60 4.56 -2.75
CA PHE A 97 4.55 5.92 -3.27
C PHE A 97 4.93 6.97 -2.21
N LEU A 98 4.46 6.80 -0.96
CA LEU A 98 4.85 7.68 0.15
C LEU A 98 6.37 7.66 0.36
N THR A 99 6.97 6.47 0.39
CA THR A 99 8.44 6.31 0.47
C THR A 99 9.14 7.05 -0.67
N ASP A 100 8.66 6.88 -1.90
CA ASP A 100 9.25 7.47 -3.10
C ASP A 100 9.20 9.01 -3.07
N ILE A 101 8.03 9.59 -2.78
CA ILE A 101 7.85 11.04 -2.78
C ILE A 101 8.59 11.73 -1.63
N ILE A 102 8.56 11.14 -0.43
CA ILE A 102 9.32 11.67 0.72
C ILE A 102 10.82 11.60 0.42
N SER A 103 11.31 10.47 -0.10
CA SER A 103 12.71 10.33 -0.52
C SER A 103 13.11 11.39 -1.55
N LEU A 104 12.26 11.62 -2.55
CA LEU A 104 12.53 12.59 -3.60
C LEU A 104 12.63 14.01 -3.04
N VAL A 105 11.70 14.40 -2.16
CA VAL A 105 11.72 15.71 -1.49
C VAL A 105 12.97 15.88 -0.62
N LEU A 106 13.35 14.87 0.16
CA LEU A 106 14.55 14.93 1.01
C LEU A 106 15.85 14.98 0.21
N LYS A 107 15.90 14.31 -0.96
CA LYS A 107 17.05 14.39 -1.88
C LYS A 107 17.15 15.74 -2.58
N TYR A 108 16.02 16.39 -2.83
CA TYR A 108 15.95 17.71 -3.44
C TYR A 108 16.30 18.81 -2.43
N ASP A 109 15.57 18.88 -1.31
CA ASP A 109 15.83 19.82 -0.21
C ASP A 109 16.42 19.10 1.01
N LYS A 110 17.74 18.95 1.00
CA LYS A 110 18.50 18.29 2.07
C LYS A 110 18.38 18.98 3.42
N ARG A 111 17.96 20.26 3.49
CA ARG A 111 17.75 20.96 4.77
C ARG A 111 16.66 20.27 5.59
N LYS A 112 15.69 19.64 4.91
CA LYS A 112 14.58 18.89 5.51
C LYS A 112 15.00 17.57 6.16
N LEU A 113 16.21 17.06 5.88
CA LEU A 113 16.77 15.90 6.60
C LEU A 113 16.94 16.16 8.10
N ARG A 114 16.91 17.44 8.53
CA ARG A 114 16.96 17.83 9.95
C ARG A 114 15.63 17.64 10.69
N ILE A 115 14.53 17.40 9.97
CA ILE A 115 13.19 17.19 10.53
C ILE A 115 13.09 15.74 11.03
N ASN A 116 12.54 15.51 12.22
CA ASN A 116 12.36 14.19 12.81
C ASN A 116 10.89 13.75 12.82
N CYS A 117 10.66 12.44 12.66
CA CYS A 117 9.33 11.84 12.79
C CYS A 117 8.97 11.55 14.26
N GLN A 118 9.97 11.20 15.08
CA GLN A 118 9.81 10.99 16.51
C GLN A 118 10.47 12.17 17.20
N GLY A 119 9.71 12.97 17.96
CA GLY A 119 10.16 14.22 18.59
C GLY A 119 11.36 14.15 19.54
N ASN A 120 12.07 13.02 19.64
CA ASN A 120 13.33 12.87 20.36
C ASN A 120 14.52 12.86 19.39
N ASP A 121 15.61 13.53 19.76
CA ASP A 121 16.85 13.69 19.00
C ASP A 121 17.63 12.39 18.69
N ASN A 122 17.10 11.22 19.05
CA ASN A 122 17.83 9.94 19.02
C ASN A 122 18.12 9.40 17.61
N ASN A 123 17.46 9.90 16.55
CA ASN A 123 17.77 9.50 15.17
C ASN A 123 18.94 10.28 14.54
N LYS A 124 19.66 11.12 15.31
CA LYS A 124 20.81 11.89 14.81
C LYS A 124 22.15 11.14 14.87
N LYS A 125 22.18 9.93 15.45
CA LYS A 125 23.41 9.14 15.56
C LYS A 125 23.48 8.12 14.43
N MET A 126 24.47 8.29 13.56
CA MET A 126 24.89 7.27 12.62
C MET A 126 26.04 6.50 13.27
N ASP A 127 26.05 5.17 13.13
CA ASP A 127 27.19 4.39 13.57
C ASP A 127 28.39 4.71 12.68
N PHE A 128 29.59 4.75 13.26
CA PHE A 128 30.80 4.97 12.49
C PHE A 128 31.01 3.87 11.44
N SER A 129 30.66 2.61 11.75
CA SER A 129 30.74 1.51 10.78
C SER A 129 29.88 1.77 9.55
N GLU A 130 28.66 2.28 9.73
CA GLU A 130 27.74 2.58 8.63
C GLU A 130 28.26 3.71 7.73
N VAL A 131 28.99 4.68 8.30
CA VAL A 131 29.66 5.73 7.53
C VAL A 131 30.82 5.15 6.73
N LEU A 132 31.62 4.27 7.32
CA LEU A 132 32.76 3.64 6.66
C LEU A 132 32.34 2.73 5.51
N ASP A 133 31.17 2.11 5.60
CA ASP A 133 30.60 1.28 4.54
C ASP A 133 30.07 2.11 3.35
N CYS A 134 29.90 3.43 3.51
CA CYS A 134 29.44 4.31 2.44
C CYS A 134 30.59 4.68 1.49
N THR A 135 30.38 4.51 0.18
CA THR A 135 31.40 4.84 -0.84
C THR A 135 31.34 6.28 -1.34
N SER A 136 30.25 6.98 -1.06
CA SER A 136 30.03 8.34 -1.51
C SER A 136 29.16 9.15 -0.54
N TYR A 137 29.23 10.47 -0.64
CA TYR A 137 28.33 11.37 0.07
C TYR A 137 26.84 11.08 -0.25
N ASN A 138 26.52 10.66 -1.47
CA ASN A 138 25.14 10.30 -1.82
C ASN A 138 24.67 9.03 -1.10
N ASP A 139 25.57 8.07 -0.84
CA ASP A 139 25.25 6.87 -0.07
C ASP A 139 24.89 7.21 1.36
N ILE A 140 25.66 8.13 1.98
CA ILE A 140 25.35 8.65 3.32
C ILE A 140 23.96 9.29 3.34
N ILE A 141 23.62 10.11 2.34
CA ILE A 141 22.29 10.74 2.25
C ILE A 141 21.19 9.69 2.07
N ASN A 142 21.39 8.69 1.22
CA ASN A 142 20.43 7.60 1.03
C ASN A 142 20.20 6.81 2.32
N LEU A 143 21.27 6.47 3.03
CA LEU A 143 21.20 5.77 4.32
C LEU A 143 20.41 6.56 5.37
N ILE A 144 20.62 7.87 5.47
CA ILE A 144 19.85 8.74 6.39
C ILE A 144 18.36 8.69 6.03
N ILE A 145 18.04 8.82 4.74
CA ILE A 145 16.65 8.80 4.26
C ILE A 145 16.00 7.45 4.55
N GLU A 146 16.68 6.34 4.29
CA GLU A 146 16.18 4.99 4.56
C GLU A 146 15.85 4.78 6.04
N LYS A 147 16.74 5.23 6.94
CA LYS A 147 16.49 5.20 8.39
C LYS A 147 15.28 6.05 8.80
N GLN A 148 15.16 7.25 8.24
CA GLN A 148 14.01 8.13 8.52
C GLN A 148 12.70 7.51 8.05
N LEU A 149 12.68 6.91 6.86
CA LEU A 149 11.50 6.26 6.30
C LEU A 149 11.12 5.02 7.10
N CYS A 150 12.08 4.17 7.49
CA CYS A 150 11.80 3.05 8.39
C CYS A 150 11.14 3.57 9.67
N SER A 151 11.74 4.55 10.35
CA SER A 151 11.19 5.14 11.57
C SER A 151 9.78 5.72 11.39
N LEU A 152 9.51 6.34 10.23
CA LEU A 152 8.21 6.91 9.88
C LEU A 152 7.11 5.83 9.81
N PHE A 153 7.34 4.73 9.09
CA PHE A 153 6.31 3.70 8.92
C PHE A 153 6.03 2.90 10.19
N TYR A 154 6.96 2.87 11.15
CA TYR A 154 6.74 2.35 12.51
C TYR A 154 6.05 3.34 13.46
N ALA A 155 6.02 4.64 13.13
CA ALA A 155 5.41 5.64 13.98
C ALA A 155 3.88 5.55 14.00
N SER A 156 3.24 6.19 14.99
CA SER A 156 1.78 6.29 15.01
C SER A 156 1.25 7.10 13.82
N PRO A 157 0.00 6.88 13.38
CA PRO A 157 -0.60 7.62 12.26
C PRO A 157 -0.52 9.16 12.40
N LYS A 158 -0.71 9.67 13.62
CA LYS A 158 -0.57 11.09 13.94
C LYS A 158 0.86 11.61 13.68
N LYS A 159 1.88 10.88 14.15
CA LYS A 159 3.28 11.22 13.88
C LYS A 159 3.64 11.10 12.41
N GLN A 160 3.03 10.15 11.69
CA GLN A 160 3.20 10.00 10.25
C GLN A 160 2.73 11.25 9.51
N ILE A 161 1.50 11.72 9.75
CA ILE A 161 1.01 12.93 9.10
C ILE A 161 1.80 14.16 9.50
N GLU A 162 2.07 14.39 10.79
CA GLU A 162 2.87 15.54 11.25
C GLU A 162 4.23 15.62 10.55
N TYR A 163 4.89 14.47 10.36
CA TYR A 163 6.15 14.42 9.64
C TYR A 163 5.99 14.71 8.15
N ILE A 164 5.03 14.06 7.49
CA ILE A 164 4.76 14.26 6.06
C ILE A 164 4.39 15.72 5.76
N GLN A 165 3.58 16.35 6.63
CA GLN A 165 3.23 17.76 6.55
C GLN A 165 4.47 18.65 6.55
N LYS A 166 5.41 18.42 7.49
CA LYS A 166 6.66 19.21 7.58
C LYS A 166 7.61 18.98 6.41
N VAL A 167 7.75 17.73 5.94
CA VAL A 167 8.68 17.40 4.86
C VAL A 167 8.13 17.84 3.51
N ILE A 168 6.90 17.48 3.18
CA ILE A 168 6.32 17.71 1.85
C ILE A 168 5.64 19.09 1.73
N ASN A 169 5.56 19.85 2.84
CA ASN A 169 4.62 20.96 2.95
C ASN A 169 3.18 20.49 2.64
N PHE A 170 2.88 19.29 3.15
CA PHE A 170 1.63 18.62 2.90
C PHE A 170 0.56 19.22 3.79
N GLU A 171 -0.54 19.66 3.20
CA GLU A 171 -1.72 20.11 3.92
C GLU A 171 -2.88 19.25 3.47
N ILE A 172 -3.48 18.53 4.42
CA ILE A 172 -4.62 17.69 4.12
C ILE A 172 -5.62 17.75 5.26
N ASP A 173 -6.87 17.61 4.86
CA ASP A 173 -7.97 17.33 5.78
C ASP A 173 -7.68 16.05 6.59
N GLU A 174 -7.77 16.17 7.91
CA GLU A 174 -7.54 15.07 8.85
C GLU A 174 -8.52 13.91 8.60
N GLU A 175 -9.74 14.17 8.15
CA GLU A 175 -10.73 13.15 7.77
C GLU A 175 -10.23 12.30 6.60
N ILE A 176 -9.65 12.92 5.58
CA ILE A 176 -9.10 12.19 4.42
C ILE A 176 -7.91 11.33 4.85
N TRP A 177 -7.04 11.86 5.72
CA TRP A 177 -5.93 11.07 6.25
C TRP A 177 -6.41 9.92 7.12
N ASN A 178 -7.40 10.13 7.97
CA ASN A 178 -7.95 9.09 8.83
C ASN A 178 -8.59 7.94 8.04
N LYS A 179 -9.21 8.23 6.87
CA LYS A 179 -9.65 7.19 5.92
C LYS A 179 -8.48 6.35 5.40
N TRP A 180 -7.33 6.97 5.15
CA TRP A 180 -6.12 6.24 4.75
C TRP A 180 -5.57 5.38 5.90
N VAL A 181 -5.58 5.89 7.12
CA VAL A 181 -5.17 5.15 8.32
C VAL A 181 -6.06 3.93 8.53
N GLU A 182 -7.36 4.08 8.33
CA GLU A 182 -8.32 2.98 8.36
C GLU A 182 -8.00 1.91 7.31
N CYS A 183 -7.76 2.30 6.06
CA CYS A 183 -7.37 1.36 5.01
C CYS A 183 -6.08 0.59 5.36
N LYS A 184 -5.08 1.27 5.93
CA LYS A 184 -3.85 0.64 6.39
C LYS A 184 -4.10 -0.35 7.53
N ALA A 185 -4.92 0.02 8.52
CA ALA A 185 -5.29 -0.88 9.61
C ALA A 185 -6.07 -2.10 9.12
N THR A 186 -6.94 -1.91 8.13
CA THR A 186 -7.67 -2.99 7.44
C THR A 186 -6.71 -3.95 6.73
N ARG A 187 -5.71 -3.44 6.00
CA ARG A 187 -4.64 -4.27 5.42
C ARG A 187 -3.94 -5.09 6.50
N ASP A 188 -3.58 -4.47 7.62
CA ASP A 188 -2.84 -5.16 8.69
C ASP A 188 -3.64 -6.36 9.24
N ILE A 189 -4.94 -6.22 9.46
CA ILE A 189 -5.77 -7.35 9.95
C ILE A 189 -6.04 -8.40 8.87
N ILE A 190 -6.14 -8.04 7.58
CA ILE A 190 -6.25 -9.01 6.48
C ILE A 190 -5.00 -9.91 6.48
N VAL A 191 -3.81 -9.31 6.58
CA VAL A 191 -2.53 -10.03 6.50
C VAL A 191 -2.22 -10.81 7.78
N HIS A 192 -2.48 -10.23 8.95
CA HIS A 192 -1.98 -10.77 10.22
C HIS A 192 -3.06 -11.41 11.10
N ASN A 193 -4.34 -11.19 10.82
CA ASN A 193 -5.43 -11.65 11.69
C ASN A 193 -6.62 -12.21 10.88
N ALA A 194 -6.38 -12.70 9.66
CA ALA A 194 -7.40 -13.28 8.78
C ALA A 194 -8.62 -12.37 8.55
N GLY A 195 -8.44 -11.05 8.58
CA GLY A 195 -9.52 -10.07 8.45
C GLY A 195 -10.36 -9.86 9.72
N ILE A 196 -10.03 -10.49 10.84
CA ILE A 196 -10.77 -10.34 12.09
C ILE A 196 -10.37 -9.05 12.81
N ILE A 197 -11.37 -8.25 13.19
CA ILE A 197 -11.17 -7.00 13.91
C ILE A 197 -10.69 -7.30 15.34
N ASN A 198 -9.60 -6.64 15.73
CA ASN A 198 -9.02 -6.76 17.06
C ASN A 198 -8.88 -5.38 17.74
N LYS A 199 -8.43 -5.38 18.99
CA LYS A 199 -8.25 -4.15 19.77
C LYS A 199 -7.31 -3.14 19.09
N ILE A 200 -6.23 -3.63 18.47
CA ILE A 200 -5.24 -2.78 17.78
C ILE A 200 -5.88 -2.07 16.58
N TYR A 201 -6.74 -2.75 15.82
CA TYR A 201 -7.50 -2.12 14.74
C TYR A 201 -8.37 -0.98 15.27
N ILE A 202 -9.18 -1.24 16.31
CA ILE A 202 -10.07 -0.23 16.90
C ILE A 202 -9.28 0.97 17.45
N GLU A 203 -8.16 0.71 18.14
CA GLU A 203 -7.27 1.77 18.64
C GLU A 203 -6.67 2.62 17.50
N LYS A 204 -6.34 2.02 16.35
CA LYS A 204 -5.80 2.73 15.18
C LYS A 204 -6.86 3.53 14.42
N THR A 205 -8.09 3.00 14.29
CA THR A 205 -9.13 3.55 13.41
C THR A 205 -10.09 4.49 14.12
N GLY A 206 -10.27 4.34 15.44
CA GLY A 206 -11.12 5.21 16.25
C GLY A 206 -12.54 5.28 15.69
N SER A 207 -13.04 6.50 15.44
CA SER A 207 -14.37 6.73 14.88
C SER A 207 -14.54 6.24 13.42
N ASN A 208 -13.46 5.86 12.73
CA ASN A 208 -13.52 5.31 11.38
C ASN A 208 -13.57 3.78 11.35
N ALA A 209 -13.61 3.11 12.51
CA ALA A 209 -13.72 1.65 12.57
C ALA A 209 -14.94 1.14 11.78
N ARG A 210 -14.75 0.07 11.00
CA ARG A 210 -15.81 -0.51 10.14
C ARG A 210 -16.59 -1.66 10.77
N GLY A 211 -16.38 -1.93 12.05
CA GLY A 211 -17.03 -3.02 12.79
C GLY A 211 -16.52 -3.12 14.23
N ILE A 212 -16.91 -4.17 14.92
CA ILE A 212 -16.52 -4.42 16.32
C ILE A 212 -15.54 -5.60 16.46
N ILE A 213 -14.92 -5.71 17.62
CA ILE A 213 -13.93 -6.77 17.92
C ILE A 213 -14.56 -8.15 17.72
N GLY A 214 -13.87 -9.01 16.97
CA GLY A 214 -14.29 -10.38 16.65
C GLY A 214 -15.02 -10.53 15.33
N GLU A 215 -15.49 -9.43 14.71
CA GLU A 215 -16.10 -9.47 13.38
C GLU A 215 -15.06 -9.59 12.28
N GLU A 216 -15.43 -10.27 11.19
CA GLU A 216 -14.63 -10.28 9.98
C GLU A 216 -14.93 -9.03 9.14
N ILE A 217 -13.88 -8.30 8.76
CA ILE A 217 -14.02 -7.13 7.89
C ILE A 217 -14.33 -7.56 6.46
N VAL A 218 -15.31 -6.88 5.84
CA VAL A 218 -15.71 -7.14 4.46
C VAL A 218 -15.10 -6.10 3.52
N ILE A 219 -14.41 -6.58 2.49
CA ILE A 219 -13.86 -5.78 1.40
C ILE A 219 -14.75 -6.00 0.17
N ASP A 220 -15.86 -5.26 0.11
CA ASP A 220 -16.72 -5.28 -1.06
C ASP A 220 -16.16 -4.40 -2.19
N LYS A 221 -16.85 -4.45 -3.33
CA LYS A 221 -16.52 -3.64 -4.51
C LYS A 221 -16.46 -2.15 -4.19
N LEU A 222 -17.44 -1.64 -3.45
CA LEU A 222 -17.57 -0.21 -3.17
C LEU A 222 -16.40 0.27 -2.31
N TYR A 223 -16.06 -0.49 -1.27
CA TYR A 223 -14.96 -0.18 -0.38
C TYR A 223 -13.61 -0.27 -1.12
N PHE A 224 -13.43 -1.27 -1.98
CA PHE A 224 -12.25 -1.35 -2.85
C PHE A 224 -12.13 -0.14 -3.78
N GLU A 225 -13.22 0.26 -4.46
CA GLU A 225 -13.24 1.44 -5.32
C GLU A 225 -12.92 2.73 -4.55
N ASN A 226 -13.45 2.86 -3.33
CA ASN A 226 -13.16 4.00 -2.45
C ASN A 226 -11.67 4.08 -2.10
N LEU A 227 -10.99 2.96 -1.85
CA LEU A 227 -9.53 2.93 -1.67
C LEU A 227 -8.82 3.48 -2.93
N LEU A 228 -9.27 3.11 -4.13
CA LEU A 228 -8.64 3.58 -5.37
C LEU A 228 -8.81 5.09 -5.55
N VAL A 229 -10.00 5.62 -5.25
CA VAL A 229 -10.31 7.06 -5.30
C VAL A 229 -9.47 7.82 -4.28
N LEU A 230 -9.46 7.35 -3.03
CA LEU A 230 -8.67 7.92 -1.95
C LEU A 230 -7.18 7.97 -2.33
N SER A 231 -6.64 6.85 -2.83
CA SER A 231 -5.25 6.75 -3.27
C SER A 231 -4.92 7.78 -4.35
N LYS A 232 -5.77 7.91 -5.39
CA LYS A 232 -5.58 8.89 -6.47
C LYS A 232 -5.62 10.33 -5.95
N SER A 233 -6.55 10.62 -5.05
CA SER A 233 -6.72 11.95 -4.43
C SER A 233 -5.46 12.33 -3.67
N LEU A 234 -5.00 11.45 -2.76
CA LEU A 234 -3.79 11.66 -1.96
C LEU A 234 -2.54 11.84 -2.83
N ILE A 235 -2.35 11.00 -3.85
CA ILE A 235 -1.25 11.14 -4.82
C ILE A 235 -1.30 12.54 -5.48
N GLY A 236 -2.47 12.97 -5.92
CA GLY A 236 -2.67 14.28 -6.55
C GLY A 236 -2.32 15.44 -5.63
N ILE A 237 -2.84 15.42 -4.39
CA ILE A 237 -2.60 16.45 -3.37
C ILE A 237 -1.10 16.53 -3.05
N MET A 238 -0.49 15.40 -2.71
CA MET A 238 0.93 15.34 -2.32
C MET A 238 1.86 15.81 -3.43
N VAL A 239 1.62 15.37 -4.67
CA VAL A 239 2.44 15.81 -5.81
C VAL A 239 2.27 17.30 -6.05
N ASN A 240 1.04 17.82 -6.06
CA ASN A 240 0.79 19.25 -6.29
C ASN A 240 1.43 20.13 -5.21
N GLN A 241 1.44 19.69 -3.95
CA GLN A 241 2.06 20.43 -2.85
C GLN A 241 3.59 20.31 -2.88
N ALA A 242 4.15 19.12 -3.17
CA ALA A 242 5.58 18.93 -3.34
C ALA A 242 6.16 19.83 -4.44
N LYS A 243 5.41 20.08 -5.52
CA LYS A 243 5.81 20.99 -6.61
C LYS A 243 5.99 22.45 -6.15
N LYS A 244 5.38 22.86 -5.04
CA LYS A 244 5.47 24.22 -4.49
C LYS A 244 6.69 24.42 -3.59
N ILE A 245 7.44 23.35 -3.28
CA ILE A 245 8.70 23.44 -2.53
C ILE A 245 9.70 24.20 -3.41
N SER A 246 9.84 25.49 -3.14
CA SER A 246 10.81 26.41 -3.75
C SER A 246 11.99 26.59 -2.79
N LEU A 247 13.18 26.86 -3.34
CA LEU A 247 14.44 26.94 -2.60
C LEU A 247 14.48 28.09 -1.59
#